data_AF-A0A1Q9K5N0-F1
#
_entry.id   AF-A0A1Q9K5N0-F1
#
_cell.length_a   1.000
_cell.length_b   1.000
_cell.length_c   1.000
_cell.angle_alpha   90.00
_cell.angle_beta   90.00
_cell.angle_gamma   90.00
#
_symmetry.space_group_name_H-M   'P 1'
#
loop_
_entity.id
_entity.type
_entity.pdbx_description
1 polymer ?
#
loop_
_entity_poly.entity_id
_entity_poly.type
_entity_poly.pdbx_seq_one_letter_code
_entity_poly.pdbx_strand_id
1 'polypeptide(L)'
;MGRTCAGKKMSTQIRKGNKYLKATLVECARSAIRNKESDIYSRYQRIAARRGGKRALIAVAHTIYHILKEKVPYHNLGANYHSAINQEK
;
A
#
# COMPACT_ATOMS: atom_id res chain seq x y z
N MET A 1 14.45 9.11 4.50
CA MET A 1 14.88 8.61 5.84
C MET A 1 14.64 7.11 5.96
N GLY A 2 15.67 6.31 6.23
CA GLY A 2 15.50 4.89 6.58
C GLY A 2 14.95 4.73 8.01
N ARG A 3 14.16 3.68 8.27
CA ARG A 3 13.72 3.36 9.64
C ARG A 3 14.93 2.89 10.44
N THR A 4 15.31 3.65 11.48
CA THR A 4 16.28 3.24 12.49
C THR A 4 15.53 2.81 13.74
N CYS A 5 15.91 1.67 14.31
CA CYS A 5 15.44 1.23 15.62
C CYS A 5 16.68 1.01 16.48
N ALA A 6 16.77 1.68 17.62
CA ALA A 6 17.95 1.64 18.50
C ALA A 6 19.29 1.83 17.73
N GLY A 7 19.34 2.83 16.83
CA GLY A 7 20.52 3.11 15.99
C GLY A 7 20.78 2.11 14.85
N LYS A 8 20.06 0.98 14.79
CA LYS A 8 20.23 -0.01 13.72
C LYS A 8 19.37 0.32 12.51
N LYS A 9 20.00 0.40 11.33
CA LYS A 9 19.34 0.57 10.04
C LYS A 9 18.54 -0.69 9.70
N MET A 10 17.22 -0.58 9.67
CA MET A 10 16.35 -1.72 9.36
C MET A 10 16.38 -2.03 7.86
N SER A 11 16.44 -3.33 7.52
CA SER A 11 16.37 -3.78 6.13
C SER A 11 15.09 -3.26 5.49
N THR A 12 15.25 -2.69 4.30
CA THR A 12 14.15 -2.11 3.53
C THR A 12 13.89 -2.89 2.25
N GLN A 13 14.41 -4.12 2.17
CA GLN A 13 14.19 -5.03 1.06
C GLN A 13 12.76 -5.57 1.08
N ILE A 14 12.18 -5.73 -0.12
CA ILE A 14 10.90 -6.40 -0.30
C ILE A 14 11.16 -7.90 -0.11
N ARG A 15 10.40 -8.55 0.79
CA ARG A 15 10.54 -9.99 1.05
C ARG A 15 10.33 -10.80 -0.23
N LYS A 16 11.10 -11.89 -0.36
CA LYS A 16 10.90 -12.90 -1.40
C LYS A 16 9.58 -13.64 -1.13
N GLY A 17 8.89 -14.02 -2.20
CA GLY A 17 7.59 -14.72 -2.17
C GLY A 17 7.30 -15.29 -3.56
N ASN A 18 6.15 -15.95 -3.75
CA ASN A 18 5.81 -16.52 -5.06
C ASN A 18 5.83 -15.43 -6.16
N LYS A 19 6.68 -15.63 -7.18
CA LYS A 19 6.94 -14.67 -8.24
C LYS A 19 5.69 -14.34 -9.07
N TYR A 20 4.86 -15.34 -9.37
CA TYR A 20 3.65 -15.18 -10.18
C TYR A 20 2.53 -14.48 -9.40
N LEU A 21 2.33 -14.89 -8.14
CA LEU A 21 1.35 -14.25 -7.26
C LEU A 21 1.71 -12.77 -7.02
N LYS A 22 3.00 -12.48 -6.81
CA LYS A 22 3.46 -11.10 -6.62
C LYS A 22 3.23 -10.27 -7.89
N ALA A 23 3.56 -10.80 -9.07
CA ALA A 23 3.41 -10.08 -10.33
C ALA A 23 1.93 -9.74 -10.60
N THR A 24 1.03 -10.73 -10.45
CA THR A 24 -0.41 -10.54 -10.63
C THR A 24 -0.99 -9.52 -9.65
N LEU A 25 -0.67 -9.63 -8.35
CA LEU A 25 -1.12 -8.65 -7.35
C LEU A 25 -0.59 -7.23 -7.62
N VAL A 26 0.63 -7.10 -8.14
CA VAL A 26 1.19 -5.80 -8.52
C VAL A 26 0.44 -5.21 -9.71
N GLU A 27 0.02 -6.02 -10.68
CA GLU A 27 -0.74 -5.54 -11.83
C GLU A 27 -2.17 -5.13 -11.44
N CYS A 28 -2.80 -5.88 -10.54
CA CYS A 28 -4.06 -5.48 -9.91
C CYS A 28 -3.89 -4.15 -9.15
N ALA A 29 -2.81 -4.01 -8.38
CA ALA A 29 -2.51 -2.77 -7.66
C ALA A 29 -2.30 -1.59 -8.60
N ARG A 30 -1.56 -1.77 -9.71
CA ARG A 30 -1.39 -0.74 -10.75
C ARG A 30 -2.72 -0.31 -11.35
N SER A 31 -3.65 -1.25 -11.51
CA SER A 31 -4.99 -0.95 -12.00
C SER A 31 -5.83 -0.19 -10.99
N ALA A 32 -5.77 -0.60 -9.72
CA ALA A 32 -6.51 0.03 -8.63
C ALA A 32 -6.09 1.50 -8.40
N ILE A 33 -4.80 1.82 -8.52
CA ILE A 33 -4.30 3.19 -8.32
C ILE A 33 -4.64 4.14 -9.48
N ARG A 34 -5.21 3.66 -10.60
CA ARG A 34 -5.65 4.56 -11.68
C ARG A 34 -6.87 5.38 -11.28
N ASN A 35 -7.69 4.87 -10.36
CA ASN A 35 -8.84 5.60 -9.82
C ASN A 35 -8.37 6.57 -8.72
N LYS A 36 -8.31 7.87 -9.04
CA LYS A 36 -7.81 8.93 -8.15
C LYS A 36 -8.75 9.24 -6.98
N GLU A 37 -10.02 8.89 -7.08
CA GLU A 37 -11.05 9.17 -6.06
C GLU A 37 -11.14 8.07 -4.99
N SER A 38 -10.38 6.99 -5.16
CA SER A 38 -10.38 5.82 -4.27
C SER A 38 -9.43 6.01 -3.06
N ASP A 39 -9.82 5.46 -1.90
CA ASP A 39 -8.96 5.32 -0.70
C ASP A 39 -7.60 4.66 -1.03
N ILE A 40 -7.59 3.73 -1.98
CA ILE A 40 -6.38 3.04 -2.42
C ILE A 40 -5.37 4.03 -3.03
N TYR A 41 -5.83 5.03 -3.77
CA TYR A 41 -4.97 6.03 -4.38
C TYR A 41 -4.38 6.97 -3.34
N SER A 42 -5.19 7.46 -2.40
CA SER A 42 -4.69 8.31 -1.31
C SER A 42 -3.67 7.55 -0.44
N ARG A 43 -3.93 6.27 -0.13
CA ARG A 43 -2.97 5.38 0.52
C ARG A 43 -1.69 5.21 -0.30
N TYR A 44 -1.79 4.99 -1.61
CA TYR A 44 -0.64 4.87 -2.51
C TYR A 44 0.21 6.14 -2.48
N GLN A 45 -0.40 7.32 -2.66
CA GLN A 45 0.30 8.60 -2.64
C GLN A 45 1.05 8.83 -1.32
N ARG A 46 0.37 8.64 -0.18
CA ARG A 46 0.98 8.79 1.15
C ARG A 46 2.21 7.90 1.31
N ILE A 47 2.14 6.65 0.87
CA ILE A 47 3.26 5.71 0.97
C ILE A 47 4.36 6.04 -0.06
N ALA A 48 3.98 6.43 -1.28
CA ALA A 48 4.90 6.76 -2.35
C ALA A 48 5.77 7.97 -1.97
N ALA A 49 5.18 9.01 -1.38
CA ALA A 49 5.88 10.20 -0.91
C ALA A 49 6.99 9.86 0.11
N ARG A 50 6.74 8.93 1.04
CA ARG A 50 7.72 8.56 2.08
C ARG A 50 8.70 7.43 1.71
N ARG A 51 8.32 6.54 0.80
CA ARG A 51 9.02 5.24 0.58
C ARG A 51 9.30 4.90 -0.88
N GLY A 52 8.80 5.69 -1.82
CA GLY A 52 8.91 5.45 -3.26
C GLY A 52 7.79 4.57 -3.84
N GLY A 53 7.49 4.78 -5.12
CA GLY A 53 6.35 4.16 -5.81
C GLY A 53 6.36 2.64 -5.82
N LYS A 54 7.53 2.01 -6.02
CA LYS A 54 7.66 0.53 -5.99
C LYS A 54 7.18 -0.07 -4.67
N ARG A 55 7.48 0.58 -3.53
CA ARG A 55 7.06 0.10 -2.21
C ARG A 55 5.59 0.41 -1.94
N ALA A 56 5.08 1.51 -2.48
CA ALA A 56 3.67 1.83 -2.42
C ALA A 56 2.82 0.81 -3.19
N LEU A 57 3.24 0.40 -4.40
CA LEU A 57 2.59 -0.66 -5.15
C LEU A 57 2.54 -1.98 -4.38
N ILE A 58 3.63 -2.39 -3.74
CA ILE A 58 3.66 -3.61 -2.92
C ILE A 58 2.72 -3.50 -1.72
N ALA A 59 2.62 -2.31 -1.09
CA ALA A 59 1.69 -2.11 0.02
C ALA A 59 0.22 -2.22 -0.43
N VAL A 60 -0.13 -1.66 -1.58
CA VAL A 60 -1.46 -1.80 -2.18
C VAL A 60 -1.74 -3.25 -2.55
N ALA A 61 -0.79 -3.93 -3.21
CA ALA A 61 -0.89 -5.34 -3.56
C ALA A 61 -1.13 -6.24 -2.34
N HIS A 62 -0.51 -5.92 -1.19
CA HIS A 62 -0.74 -6.63 0.06
C HIS A 62 -2.17 -6.44 0.58
N THR A 63 -2.76 -5.25 0.37
CA THR A 63 -4.14 -4.97 0.75
C THR A 63 -5.11 -5.80 -0.09
N ILE A 64 -4.87 -5.89 -1.41
CA ILE A 64 -5.62 -6.76 -2.34
C ILE A 64 -5.49 -8.24 -1.94
N TYR A 65 -4.30 -8.68 -1.54
CA TYR A 65 -4.11 -10.05 -1.06
C TYR A 65 -4.96 -10.38 0.17
N HIS A 66 -5.08 -9.47 1.14
CA HIS A 66 -5.95 -9.68 2.30
C HIS A 66 -7.42 -9.80 1.90
N ILE A 67 -7.90 -8.92 1.02
CA ILE A 67 -9.26 -8.97 0.49
C ILE A 67 -9.54 -10.33 -0.16
N LEU A 68 -8.62 -10.83 -0.99
CA LEU A 68 -8.76 -12.14 -1.64
C LEU A 68 -8.67 -13.31 -0.66
N LYS A 69 -7.78 -13.21 0.34
CA LYS A 69 -7.55 -14.26 1.33
C LYS A 69 -8.74 -14.41 2.29
N GLU A 70 -9.24 -13.30 2.78
CA GLU A 70 -10.32 -13.24 3.79
C GLU A 70 -11.71 -13.27 3.13
N LYS A 71 -11.78 -13.11 1.80
CA LYS A 71 -13.02 -13.04 1.01
C LYS A 71 -14.00 -11.97 1.51
N VAL A 72 -13.47 -10.93 2.13
CA VAL A 72 -14.25 -9.80 2.67
C VAL A 72 -14.44 -8.77 1.56
N PRO A 73 -15.66 -8.25 1.35
CA PRO A 73 -15.89 -7.17 0.40
C PRO A 73 -15.07 -5.92 0.78
N TYR A 74 -14.35 -5.36 -0.19
CA TYR A 74 -13.58 -4.14 0.04
C TYR A 74 -14.52 -2.94 0.20
N HIS A 75 -14.50 -2.33 1.38
CA HIS A 75 -15.24 -1.10 1.63
C HIS A 75 -14.40 0.11 1.23
N ASN A 76 -14.83 0.85 0.21
CA ASN A 76 -14.16 2.06 -0.24
C ASN A 76 -14.60 3.23 0.63
N LEU A 77 -13.69 3.70 1.49
CA LEU A 77 -13.96 4.80 2.43
C LEU A 77 -13.78 6.19 1.78
N GLY A 78 -13.46 6.24 0.48
CA GLY A 78 -13.22 7.46 -0.29
C GLY A 78 -11.80 8.04 -0.13
N ALA A 79 -11.38 8.88 -1.08
CA ALA A 79 -10.03 9.47 -1.10
C ALA A 79 -9.64 10.22 0.20
N ASN A 80 -10.61 10.81 0.90
CA ASN A 80 -10.40 11.66 2.07
C ASN A 80 -10.43 10.93 3.42
N TYR A 81 -10.63 9.60 3.46
CA TYR A 81 -10.69 8.86 4.72
C TYR A 81 -9.41 9.01 5.56
N HIS A 82 -8.26 9.06 4.89
CA HIS A 82 -6.94 9.08 5.51
C HIS A 82 -6.42 10.48 5.87
N SER A 83 -7.03 11.55 5.36
CA SER A 83 -6.66 12.94 5.67
C SER A 83 -7.28 13.41 6.99
N ALA A 84 -8.54 13.05 7.25
CA ALA A 84 -9.26 13.45 8.47
C ALA A 84 -8.58 12.96 9.77
N ILE A 85 -8.02 11.75 9.79
CA ILE A 85 -7.39 11.16 10.99
C ILE A 85 -6.10 11.90 11.42
N ASN A 86 -5.46 12.71 10.55
CA ASN A 86 -4.30 13.52 10.95
C ASN A 86 -4.68 14.93 11.45
N GLN A 87 -5.96 15.31 11.44
CA GLN A 87 -6.42 16.62 11.96
C GLN A 87 -6.90 16.56 13.42
N GLU A 88 -7.14 15.36 13.97
CA GLU A 88 -7.60 15.17 15.35
C GLU A 88 -6.47 14.83 16.35
N LYS A 89 -5.25 15.34 16.12
CA LYS A 89 -4.14 15.28 17.09
C LYS A 89 -3.32 16.55 17.12
#